data_AF-A0A3C0GHY0-F1
#
_entry.id   AF-A0A3C0GHY0-F1
#
_cell.length_a   1.000
_cell.length_b   1.000
_cell.length_c   1.000
_cell.angle_alpha   90.00
_cell.angle_beta   90.00
_cell.angle_gamma   90.00
#
_symmetry.space_group_name_H-M   'P 1'
#
loop_
_entity.id
_entity.type
_entity.pdbx_description
1 polymer ?
#
loop_
_entity_poly.entity_id
_entity_poly.type
_entity_poly.pdbx_seq_one_letter_code
_entity_poly.pdbx_strand_id
1 'polypeptide(L)'
;MKKDRNRKYRPCKRQNSKFLQKVVDNRSHFGYNILYKQLRIFGRISMATAKNYTDEMVAQMTEQYTANPSRETVDRLANELGKTTRSIIAKLSREGVYKAQPRTTKTGEPVVQKAELVATLSEHFGIELPTFVKAGKQDLQRLVDAISQ
;
A
#
# COMPACT_ATOMS: atom_id res chain seq x y z
N MET A 1 -42.34 -40.41 38.12
CA MET A 1 -41.03 -39.96 38.67
C MET A 1 -40.14 -39.53 37.52
N LYS A 2 -39.64 -38.29 37.53
CA LYS A 2 -39.03 -37.61 36.38
C LYS A 2 -37.58 -38.08 36.16
N LYS A 3 -37.22 -38.29 34.89
CA LYS A 3 -35.88 -38.63 34.41
C LYS A 3 -34.96 -37.41 34.50
N ASP A 4 -33.99 -37.42 35.41
CA ASP A 4 -32.88 -36.48 35.40
C ASP A 4 -31.81 -36.95 34.40
N ARG A 5 -31.98 -36.56 33.14
CA ARG A 5 -30.91 -36.61 32.14
C ARG A 5 -30.11 -35.31 32.24
N ASN A 6 -28.78 -35.43 32.17
CA ASN A 6 -27.81 -34.38 31.81
C ASN A 6 -27.10 -33.65 32.96
N ARG A 7 -26.12 -34.29 33.59
CA ARG A 7 -25.04 -33.62 34.32
C ARG A 7 -23.77 -33.62 33.47
N LYS A 8 -23.73 -32.81 32.42
CA LYS A 8 -22.47 -32.47 31.72
C LYS A 8 -21.59 -31.68 32.69
N TYR A 9 -20.42 -32.22 33.02
CA TYR A 9 -19.36 -31.46 33.70
C TYR A 9 -19.01 -30.27 32.81
N ARG A 10 -19.32 -29.04 33.25
CA ARG A 10 -18.82 -27.82 32.58
C ARG A 10 -17.45 -27.52 33.17
N PRO A 11 -16.34 -27.60 32.41
CA PRO A 11 -15.08 -27.08 32.92
C PRO A 11 -15.26 -25.57 33.15
N CYS A 12 -14.91 -25.13 34.36
CA CYS A 12 -14.91 -23.72 34.71
C CYS A 12 -14.01 -22.98 33.71
N LYS A 13 -14.59 -22.10 32.87
CA LYS A 13 -13.79 -21.20 32.03
C LYS A 13 -13.03 -20.28 32.96
N ARG A 14 -11.75 -20.58 33.18
CA ARG A 14 -10.80 -19.69 33.83
C ARG A 14 -10.82 -18.40 33.03
N GLN A 15 -11.47 -17.36 33.56
CA GLN A 15 -11.44 -16.04 32.96
C GLN A 15 -10.03 -15.50 33.15
N ASN A 16 -9.12 -15.85 32.24
CA ASN A 16 -7.82 -15.20 32.20
C ASN A 16 -8.11 -13.73 31.90
N SER A 17 -7.77 -12.85 32.84
CA SER A 17 -8.04 -11.43 32.69
C SER A 17 -7.37 -10.95 31.41
N LYS A 18 -8.11 -10.24 30.56
CA LYS A 18 -7.59 -9.62 29.33
C LYS A 18 -6.39 -8.69 29.60
N PHE A 19 -6.23 -8.29 30.87
CA PHE A 19 -5.10 -7.53 31.39
C PHE A 19 -3.81 -8.36 31.45
N LEU A 20 -3.85 -9.60 31.94
CA LEU A 20 -2.68 -10.48 32.01
C LEU A 20 -2.21 -10.89 30.60
N GLN A 21 -3.12 -11.14 29.66
CA GLN A 21 -2.77 -11.42 28.26
C GLN A 21 -1.99 -10.24 27.63
N LYS A 22 -2.49 -9.00 27.79
CA LYS A 22 -1.83 -7.78 27.29
C LYS A 22 -0.45 -7.52 27.91
N VAL A 23 -0.25 -7.87 29.18
CA VAL A 23 1.06 -7.71 29.86
C VAL A 23 2.09 -8.68 29.29
N VAL A 24 1.68 -9.93 29.01
CA VAL A 24 2.55 -10.93 28.36
C VAL A 24 2.84 -10.55 26.90
N ASP A 25 1.87 -9.99 26.18
CA ASP A 25 2.01 -9.54 24.79
C ASP A 25 2.88 -8.25 24.68
N ASN A 26 2.75 -7.30 25.61
CA ASN A 26 3.62 -6.11 25.65
C ASN A 26 5.07 -6.45 26.05
N ARG A 27 5.25 -7.43 26.95
CA ARG A 27 6.59 -7.86 27.40
C ARG A 27 7.33 -8.66 26.33
N SER A 28 6.61 -9.44 25.53
CA SER A 28 7.19 -10.11 24.35
C SER A 28 7.53 -9.09 23.24
N HIS A 29 6.69 -8.09 22.98
CA HIS A 29 6.95 -7.08 21.95
C HIS A 29 8.18 -6.19 22.23
N PHE A 30 8.44 -5.86 23.50
CA PHE A 30 9.62 -5.08 23.89
C PHE A 30 10.95 -5.84 23.71
N GLY A 31 10.94 -7.16 23.97
CA GLY A 31 12.13 -8.03 23.81
C GLY A 31 12.54 -8.22 22.35
N TYR A 32 11.57 -8.36 21.44
CA TYR A 32 11.86 -8.52 20.00
C TYR A 32 12.46 -7.24 19.37
N ASN A 33 12.14 -6.05 19.88
CA ASN A 33 12.62 -4.79 19.29
C ASN A 33 14.06 -4.41 19.74
N ILE A 34 14.46 -4.81 20.95
CA ILE A 34 15.81 -4.57 21.49
C ILE A 34 16.84 -5.53 20.86
N LEU A 35 16.50 -6.81 20.69
CA LEU A 35 17.36 -7.79 20.01
C LEU A 35 17.58 -7.46 18.53
N TYR A 36 16.55 -6.98 17.82
CA TYR A 36 16.66 -6.57 16.41
C TYR A 36 17.57 -5.34 16.20
N LYS A 37 17.59 -4.40 17.16
CA LYS A 37 18.51 -3.25 17.10
C LYS A 37 19.95 -3.65 17.45
N GLN A 38 20.14 -4.58 18.38
CA GLN A 38 21.47 -5.00 18.86
C GLN A 38 22.19 -5.95 17.89
N LEU A 39 21.46 -6.84 17.20
CA LEU A 39 21.98 -7.70 16.12
C LEU A 39 22.45 -6.92 14.88
N ARG A 40 21.93 -5.71 14.67
CA ARG A 40 22.31 -4.84 13.55
C ARG A 40 23.67 -4.14 13.74
N ILE A 41 24.20 -4.12 14.97
CA ILE A 41 25.42 -3.38 15.32
C ILE A 41 26.67 -4.29 15.30
N PHE A 42 26.55 -5.59 15.60
CA PHE A 42 27.72 -6.48 15.74
C PHE A 42 27.82 -7.66 14.75
N GLY A 43 26.82 -7.87 13.89
CA GLY A 43 26.86 -8.93 12.89
C GLY A 43 26.80 -8.36 11.49
N ARG A 44 27.93 -8.31 10.78
CA ARG A 44 27.91 -8.34 9.31
C ARG A 44 27.25 -9.66 8.91
N ILE A 45 25.93 -9.65 8.75
CA ILE A 45 25.27 -10.67 7.93
C ILE A 45 25.77 -10.36 6.52
N SER A 46 26.81 -11.05 6.08
CA SER A 46 27.19 -11.10 4.67
C SER A 46 26.09 -11.86 3.94
N MET A 47 24.97 -11.17 3.69
CA MET A 47 23.96 -11.67 2.78
C MET A 47 24.65 -11.89 1.45
N ALA A 48 24.68 -13.15 1.00
CA ALA A 48 25.40 -13.59 -0.18
C ALA A 48 25.24 -12.57 -1.32
N THR A 49 26.35 -12.07 -1.84
CA THR A 49 26.42 -11.16 -3.00
C THR A 49 26.13 -11.92 -4.29
N ALA A 50 25.19 -12.87 -4.26
CA ALA A 50 24.68 -13.49 -5.47
C ALA A 50 23.95 -12.39 -6.25
N LYS A 51 24.45 -12.09 -7.45
CA LYS A 51 23.85 -11.10 -8.34
C LYS A 51 22.46 -11.63 -8.71
N ASN A 52 21.42 -11.13 -8.03
CA ASN A 52 20.03 -11.54 -8.26
C ASN A 52 19.53 -11.27 -9.69
N TYR A 53 20.26 -10.43 -10.41
CA TYR A 53 20.00 -9.99 -11.77
C TYR A 53 21.33 -10.04 -12.53
N THR A 54 21.37 -10.75 -13.66
CA THR A 54 22.48 -10.65 -14.61
C THR A 54 22.38 -9.33 -15.38
N ASP A 55 23.50 -8.85 -15.93
CA ASP A 55 23.50 -7.57 -16.67
C ASP A 55 22.65 -7.69 -17.94
N GLU A 56 22.65 -8.86 -18.59
CA GLU A 56 21.80 -9.17 -19.75
C GLU A 56 20.30 -9.05 -19.40
N MET A 57 19.90 -9.57 -18.24
CA MET A 57 18.51 -9.48 -17.78
C MET A 57 18.11 -8.03 -17.50
N VAL A 58 19.04 -7.21 -16.99
CA VAL A 58 18.80 -5.77 -16.79
C VAL A 58 18.64 -5.06 -18.13
N ALA A 59 19.53 -5.31 -19.09
CA ALA A 59 19.45 -4.73 -20.44
C ALA A 59 18.12 -5.07 -21.12
N GLN A 60 17.73 -6.35 -21.10
CA GLN A 60 16.46 -6.82 -21.66
C GLN A 60 15.24 -6.14 -20.99
N MET A 61 15.22 -6.05 -19.65
CA MET A 61 14.15 -5.36 -18.93
C MET A 61 14.07 -3.88 -19.30
N THR A 62 15.21 -3.20 -19.38
CA THR A 62 15.25 -1.77 -19.73
C THR A 62 14.75 -1.54 -21.16
N GLU A 63 15.21 -2.34 -22.13
CA GLU A 63 14.80 -2.22 -23.53
C GLU A 63 13.29 -2.44 -23.70
N GLN A 64 12.76 -3.54 -23.17
CA GLN A 64 11.33 -3.86 -23.27
C GLN A 64 10.46 -2.81 -22.59
N TYR A 65 10.86 -2.31 -21.42
CA TYR A 65 10.11 -1.27 -20.72
C TYR A 65 10.22 0.09 -21.41
N THR A 66 11.37 0.44 -22.00
CA THR A 66 11.51 1.69 -22.78
C THR A 66 10.62 1.68 -24.02
N ALA A 67 10.44 0.52 -24.67
CA ALA A 67 9.57 0.39 -25.84
C ALA A 67 8.08 0.54 -25.48
N ASN A 68 7.65 0.06 -24.32
CA ASN A 68 6.28 0.22 -23.83
C ASN A 68 6.25 0.40 -22.30
N PRO A 69 6.31 1.66 -21.82
CA PRO A 69 6.38 1.96 -20.39
C PRO A 69 4.99 1.87 -19.73
N SER A 70 4.51 0.65 -19.53
CA SER A 70 3.22 0.35 -18.89
C SER A 70 3.38 -0.60 -17.71
N ARG A 71 2.31 -0.77 -16.93
CA ARG A 71 2.32 -1.75 -15.84
C ARG A 71 2.24 -3.18 -16.35
N GLU A 72 1.54 -3.40 -17.46
CA GLU A 72 1.40 -4.71 -18.09
C GLU A 72 2.75 -5.26 -18.54
N THR A 73 3.65 -4.41 -19.06
CA THR A 73 5.00 -4.86 -19.44
C THR A 73 5.82 -5.29 -18.23
N VAL A 74 5.70 -4.60 -17.10
CA VAL A 74 6.33 -5.03 -15.84
C VAL A 74 5.80 -6.37 -15.37
N ASP A 75 4.50 -6.60 -15.47
CA ASP A 75 3.87 -7.84 -15.04
C ASP A 75 4.26 -9.01 -15.96
N ARG A 76 4.40 -8.77 -17.27
CA ARG A 76 4.97 -9.73 -18.23
C ARG A 76 6.42 -10.08 -17.91
N LEU A 77 7.29 -9.08 -17.74
CA LEU A 77 8.70 -9.26 -17.37
C LEU A 77 8.85 -10.03 -16.06
N ALA A 78 7.96 -9.78 -15.09
CA ALA A 78 7.95 -10.49 -13.82
C ALA A 78 7.69 -12.00 -14.02
N ASN A 79 6.71 -12.34 -14.88
CA ASN A 79 6.39 -13.73 -15.21
C ASN A 79 7.52 -14.41 -16.01
N GLU A 80 8.09 -13.72 -17.00
CA GLU A 80 9.18 -14.24 -17.84
C GLU A 80 10.46 -14.53 -17.04
N LEU A 81 10.81 -13.65 -16.11
CA LEU A 81 12.05 -13.76 -15.31
C LEU A 81 11.85 -14.50 -13.97
N GLY A 82 10.61 -14.94 -13.68
CA GLY A 82 10.25 -15.60 -12.42
C GLY A 82 10.51 -14.72 -11.19
N LYS A 83 10.31 -13.40 -11.31
CA LYS A 83 10.52 -12.42 -10.23
C LYS A 83 9.20 -11.77 -9.84
N THR A 84 9.20 -11.10 -8.69
CA THR A 84 8.03 -10.29 -8.31
C THR A 84 8.04 -8.95 -9.04
N THR A 85 6.84 -8.49 -9.41
CA THR A 85 6.61 -7.17 -10.03
C THR A 85 7.28 -6.04 -9.25
N ARG A 86 7.19 -6.08 -7.91
CA ARG A 86 7.86 -5.14 -7.01
C ARG A 86 9.39 -5.11 -7.20
N SER A 87 10.02 -6.26 -7.43
CA SER A 87 11.48 -6.34 -7.61
C SER A 87 11.91 -5.81 -8.98
N ILE A 88 11.11 -6.09 -10.02
CA ILE A 88 11.31 -5.51 -11.37
C ILE A 88 11.20 -3.99 -11.33
N ILE A 89 10.14 -3.44 -10.72
CA ILE A 89 9.96 -1.99 -10.54
C ILE A 89 11.13 -1.40 -9.77
N ALA A 90 11.55 -2.04 -8.67
CA ALA A 90 12.69 -1.56 -7.88
C ALA A 90 13.99 -1.53 -8.70
N LYS A 91 14.16 -2.45 -9.66
CA LYS A 91 15.32 -2.46 -10.56
C LYS A 91 15.20 -1.37 -11.61
N LEU A 92 14.10 -1.30 -12.34
CA LEU A 92 13.85 -0.23 -13.32
C LEU A 92 13.90 1.18 -12.68
N SER A 93 13.52 1.32 -11.42
CA SER A 93 13.64 2.56 -10.66
C SER A 93 15.08 2.91 -10.29
N ARG A 94 15.95 1.91 -10.07
CA ARG A 94 17.39 2.15 -9.86
C ARG A 94 18.08 2.56 -11.16
N GLU A 95 17.67 1.97 -12.28
CA GLU A 95 18.11 2.37 -13.62
C GLU A 95 17.50 3.72 -14.05
N GLY A 96 16.58 4.29 -13.27
CA GLY A 96 15.94 5.59 -13.55
C GLY A 96 14.92 5.58 -14.69
N VAL A 97 14.59 4.42 -15.25
CA VAL A 97 13.70 4.29 -16.41
C VAL A 97 12.22 4.22 -15.99
N TYR A 98 11.94 3.72 -14.79
CA TYR A 98 10.57 3.48 -14.33
C TYR A 98 9.74 4.78 -14.21
N LYS A 99 8.60 4.83 -14.90
CA LYS A 99 7.62 5.92 -14.80
C LYS A 99 6.53 5.54 -13.81
N ALA A 100 6.43 6.28 -12.72
CA ALA A 100 5.38 6.08 -11.72
C ALA A 100 4.00 6.38 -12.33
N GLN A 101 3.09 5.43 -12.21
CA GLN A 101 1.73 5.62 -12.71
C GLN A 101 1.00 6.70 -11.88
N PRO A 102 0.18 7.55 -12.54
CA PRO A 102 -0.66 8.50 -11.83
C PRO A 102 -1.59 7.75 -10.87
N ARG A 103 -1.85 8.35 -9.71
CA ARG A 103 -2.77 7.78 -8.74
C ARG A 103 -4.18 7.87 -9.29
N THR A 104 -4.83 6.74 -9.45
CA THR A 104 -6.24 6.64 -9.84
C THR A 104 -7.09 6.23 -8.64
N THR A 105 -8.36 6.63 -8.68
CA THR A 105 -9.38 6.17 -7.72
C THR A 105 -9.85 4.75 -8.07
N LYS A 106 -10.68 4.14 -7.22
CA LYS A 106 -11.23 2.79 -7.46
C LYS A 106 -11.99 2.66 -8.78
N THR A 107 -12.53 3.77 -9.28
CA THR A 107 -13.24 3.90 -10.56
C THR A 107 -12.32 4.21 -11.74
N GLY A 108 -11.01 4.33 -11.53
CA GLY A 108 -10.02 4.63 -12.59
C GLY A 108 -9.87 6.12 -12.90
N GLU A 109 -10.74 6.97 -12.37
CA GLU A 109 -10.67 8.42 -12.55
C GLU A 109 -9.44 9.02 -11.86
N PRO A 110 -8.82 10.06 -12.45
CA PRO A 110 -7.69 10.75 -11.85
C PRO A 110 -8.11 11.32 -10.47
N VAL A 111 -7.21 11.25 -9.51
CA VAL A 111 -7.46 11.82 -8.17
C VAL A 111 -7.44 13.34 -8.27
N VAL A 112 -8.60 13.95 -8.51
CA VAL A 112 -8.77 15.42 -8.48
C VAL A 112 -8.81 15.90 -7.04
N GLN A 113 -8.04 16.95 -6.74
CA GLN A 113 -8.02 17.56 -5.41
C GLN A 113 -9.24 18.46 -5.21
N LYS A 114 -9.69 18.62 -3.97
CA LYS A 114 -10.79 19.56 -3.66
C LYS A 114 -10.44 21.00 -4.07
N ALA A 115 -9.20 21.41 -3.85
CA ALA A 115 -8.74 22.75 -4.20
C ALA A 115 -8.80 23.00 -5.71
N GLU A 116 -8.46 22.00 -6.52
CA GLU A 116 -8.56 22.08 -7.98
C GLU A 116 -10.02 22.25 -8.43
N LEU A 117 -10.97 21.50 -7.84
CA LEU A 117 -12.40 21.67 -8.13
C LEU A 117 -12.94 23.05 -7.74
N VAL A 118 -12.44 23.64 -6.65
CA VAL A 118 -12.83 25.01 -6.25
C VAL A 118 -12.20 26.03 -7.19
N ALA A 119 -10.96 25.82 -7.61
CA ALA A 119 -10.27 26.70 -8.55
C ALA A 119 -10.98 26.72 -9.91
N THR A 120 -11.37 25.57 -10.47
CA THR A 120 -12.11 25.52 -11.74
C THR A 120 -13.45 26.25 -11.66
N LEU A 121 -14.17 26.13 -10.54
CA LEU A 121 -15.41 26.89 -10.32
C LEU A 121 -15.14 28.40 -10.21
N SER A 122 -14.15 28.81 -9.42
CA SER A 122 -13.79 30.21 -9.26
C SER A 122 -13.34 30.86 -10.56
N GLU A 123 -12.54 30.16 -11.36
CA GLU A 123 -12.12 30.61 -12.70
C GLU A 123 -13.31 30.73 -13.65
N HIS A 124 -14.22 29.76 -13.64
CA HIS A 124 -15.41 29.79 -14.50
C HIS A 124 -16.34 30.97 -14.18
N PHE A 125 -16.55 31.27 -12.89
CA PHE A 125 -17.44 32.38 -12.48
C PHE A 125 -16.72 33.73 -12.35
N GLY A 126 -15.39 33.76 -12.37
CA GLY A 126 -14.60 34.98 -12.12
C GLY A 126 -14.74 35.51 -10.69
N ILE A 127 -15.11 34.66 -9.73
CA ILE A 127 -15.36 35.04 -8.33
C ILE A 127 -14.59 34.10 -7.40
N GLU A 128 -14.00 34.65 -6.34
CA GLU A 128 -13.36 33.86 -5.30
C GLU A 128 -14.40 33.15 -4.42
N LEU A 129 -14.27 31.82 -4.30
CA LEU A 129 -15.21 30.96 -3.57
C LEU A 129 -14.53 30.26 -2.36
N PRO A 130 -13.94 31.00 -1.39
CA PRO A 130 -13.11 30.42 -0.34
C PRO A 130 -13.87 29.49 0.61
N THR A 131 -15.18 29.66 0.76
CA THR A 131 -16.04 28.83 1.61
C THR A 131 -16.29 27.44 1.03
N PHE A 132 -16.17 27.26 -0.29
CA PHE A 132 -16.43 25.99 -0.99
C PHE A 132 -15.40 24.91 -0.67
N VAL A 133 -14.23 25.27 -0.11
CA VAL A 133 -13.25 24.31 0.44
C VAL A 133 -13.88 23.43 1.54
N LYS A 134 -14.91 23.94 2.24
CA LYS A 134 -15.63 23.23 3.29
C LYS A 134 -16.77 22.35 2.75
N ALA A 135 -17.17 22.50 1.49
CA ALA A 135 -18.24 21.73 0.89
C ALA A 135 -17.87 20.24 0.70
N GLY A 136 -18.89 19.41 0.46
CA GLY A 136 -18.72 18.02 0.11
C GLY A 136 -18.02 17.87 -1.24
N LYS A 137 -17.03 16.96 -1.36
CA LYS A 137 -16.32 16.72 -2.63
C LYS A 137 -17.30 16.33 -3.75
N GLN A 138 -18.32 15.54 -3.41
CA GLN A 138 -19.32 15.06 -4.36
C GLN A 138 -20.15 16.21 -4.94
N ASP A 139 -20.52 17.18 -4.11
CA ASP A 139 -21.29 18.34 -4.57
C ASP A 139 -20.45 19.25 -5.47
N LEU A 140 -19.18 19.48 -5.09
CA LEU A 140 -18.23 20.23 -5.93
C LEU A 140 -18.04 19.56 -7.30
N GLN A 141 -17.88 18.23 -7.33
CA GLN A 141 -17.74 17.48 -8.58
C GLN A 141 -18.99 17.64 -9.45
N ARG A 142 -20.20 17.48 -8.88
CA ARG A 142 -21.46 17.66 -9.62
C ARG A 142 -21.62 19.06 -10.21
N LEU A 143 -21.18 20.09 -9.48
CA LEU A 143 -21.22 21.47 -9.99
C LEU A 143 -20.26 21.65 -11.17
N VAL A 144 -19.03 21.15 -11.06
CA VAL A 144 -18.05 21.18 -12.16
C VAL A 144 -18.58 20.42 -13.38
N ASP A 145 -19.14 19.23 -13.18
CA ASP A 145 -19.71 18.42 -14.26
C ASP A 145 -20.89 19.13 -14.94
N ALA A 146 -21.75 19.82 -14.18
CA ALA A 146 -22.89 20.56 -14.70
C ALA A 146 -22.50 21.80 -15.53
N ILE A 147 -21.35 22.39 -15.24
CA ILE A 147 -20.82 23.56 -15.96
C ILE A 147 -20.02 23.14 -17.21
N SER A 148 -19.48 21.92 -17.22
CA SER A 148 -18.73 21.36 -18.35
C SER A 148 -19.62 20.74 -19.45
N GLN A 149 -20.94 20.74 -19.28
CA GLN A 149 -21.92 20.30 -20.29
C GLN A 149 -22.18 21.39 -21.32
#